data_AF-A0A2S7SSB6-F1
#
_entry.id   AF-A0A2S7SSB6-F1
#
_cell.length_a   1.000
_cell.length_b   1.000
_cell.length_c   1.000
_cell.angle_alpha   90.00
_cell.angle_beta   90.00
_cell.angle_gamma   90.00
#
_symmetry.space_group_name_H-M   'P 1'
#
loop_
_entity.id
_entity.type
_entity.pdbx_description
1 polymer ?
#
loop_
_entity_poly.entity_id
_entity_poly.type
_entity_poly.pdbx_seq_one_letter_code
_entity_poly.pdbx_strand_id
1 'polypeptide(L)'
;MNHEESFKEWLPHNRVHGKSIGSYASYLKSLEKALGASIDNLLKPGLESALEKINSKVIPGRPENTLIKYRTALKKYSSFLNKK
;
A
#
# COMPACT_ATOMS: atom_id res chain seq x y z
N MET A 1 5.56 6.42 16.25
CA MET A 1 4.63 5.29 16.07
C MET A 1 4.96 4.60 14.76
N ASN A 2 5.20 3.28 14.76
CA ASN A 2 5.38 2.52 13.53
C ASN A 2 4.01 2.37 12.82
N HIS A 3 3.75 3.12 11.76
CA HIS A 3 2.51 3.00 11.00
C HIS A 3 2.31 1.59 10.43
N GLU A 4 3.39 0.83 10.19
CA GLU A 4 3.32 -0.56 9.75
C GLU A 4 2.68 -1.49 10.79
N GLU A 5 3.00 -1.34 12.07
CA GLU A 5 2.45 -2.20 13.13
C GLU A 5 0.97 -1.90 13.36
N SER A 6 0.62 -0.61 13.50
CA SER A 6 -0.78 -0.20 13.62
C SER A 6 -1.62 -0.58 12.40
N PHE A 7 -1.04 -0.59 11.19
CA PHE A 7 -1.72 -1.08 10.00
C PHE A 7 -1.95 -2.60 10.04
N LYS A 8 -0.94 -3.37 10.45
CA LYS A 8 -1.07 -4.83 10.63
C LYS A 8 -2.14 -5.19 11.65
N GLU A 9 -2.26 -4.42 12.72
CA GLU A 9 -3.30 -4.59 13.74
C GLU A 9 -4.69 -4.16 13.22
N TRP A 10 -4.78 -3.14 12.36
CA TRP A 10 -6.05 -2.68 11.79
C TRP A 10 -6.64 -3.61 10.73
N LEU A 11 -5.79 -4.33 9.98
CA LEU A 11 -6.19 -5.25 8.91
C LEU A 11 -7.20 -6.34 9.32
N PRO A 12 -7.02 -7.09 10.43
CA PRO A 12 -7.99 -8.10 10.88
C PRO A 12 -9.34 -7.47 11.27
N HIS A 13 -9.35 -6.25 11.80
CA HIS A 13 -10.60 -5.52 12.07
C HIS A 13 -11.32 -5.08 10.78
N ASN A 14 -10.66 -5.16 9.63
CA ASN A 14 -11.15 -4.74 8.32
C ASN A 14 -11.24 -5.89 7.30
N ARG A 15 -11.52 -7.10 7.81
CA ARG A 15 -11.79 -8.34 7.06
C ARG A 15 -10.57 -8.88 6.29
N VAL A 16 -9.35 -8.52 6.70
CA VAL A 16 -8.11 -9.09 6.15
C VAL A 16 -7.46 -9.98 7.20
N HIS A 17 -7.46 -11.29 6.97
CA HIS A 17 -7.02 -12.28 7.96
C HIS A 17 -5.83 -13.12 7.47
N GLY A 18 -5.12 -13.71 8.43
CA GLY A 18 -4.09 -14.72 8.20
C GLY A 18 -2.91 -14.21 7.36
N LYS A 19 -2.42 -15.06 6.44
CA LYS A 19 -1.24 -14.79 5.59
C LYS A 19 -1.36 -13.53 4.72
N SER A 20 -2.58 -13.04 4.49
CA SER A 20 -2.83 -11.81 3.76
C SER A 20 -2.29 -10.58 4.50
N ILE A 21 -2.31 -10.55 5.84
CA ILE A 21 -1.84 -9.39 6.62
C ILE A 21 -0.36 -9.10 6.32
N GLY A 22 0.49 -10.13 6.40
CA GLY A 22 1.91 -10.02 6.06
C GLY A 22 2.17 -9.69 4.59
N SER A 23 1.28 -10.15 3.69
CA SER A 23 1.37 -9.86 2.27
C SER A 23 1.12 -8.38 1.98
N TYR A 24 0.11 -7.76 2.61
CA TYR A 24 -0.18 -6.33 2.42
C TYR A 24 0.98 -5.44 2.87
N ALA A 25 1.55 -5.70 4.05
CA ALA A 25 2.74 -4.97 4.52
C ALA A 25 3.95 -5.17 3.57
N SER A 26 4.17 -6.40 3.10
CA SER A 26 5.24 -6.69 2.12
C SER A 26 5.03 -5.96 0.79
N TYR A 27 3.78 -5.84 0.32
CA TYR A 27 3.44 -5.12 -0.91
C TYR A 27 3.71 -3.62 -0.78
N LEU A 28 3.35 -3.02 0.35
CA LEU A 28 3.65 -1.62 0.63
C LEU A 28 5.17 -1.38 0.66
N LYS A 29 5.93 -2.19 1.41
CA LYS A 29 7.41 -2.09 1.42
C LYS A 29 8.04 -2.25 0.03
N SER A 30 7.55 -3.21 -0.75
CA SER A 30 8.04 -3.42 -2.12
C SER A 30 7.73 -2.22 -3.02
N LEU A 31 6.56 -1.61 -2.83
CA LEU A 31 6.16 -0.41 -3.54
C LEU A 31 7.01 0.81 -3.14
N GLU A 32 7.31 0.98 -1.85
CA GLU A 32 8.20 2.04 -1.37
C GLU A 32 9.59 1.92 -2.00
N LYS A 33 10.14 0.70 -2.04
CA LYS A 33 11.42 0.41 -2.66
C LYS A 33 11.40 0.68 -4.17
N ALA A 34 10.29 0.33 -4.85
CA ALA A 34 10.15 0.55 -6.28
C ALA A 34 10.01 2.03 -6.66
N LEU A 35 9.34 2.82 -5.82
CA LEU A 35 9.10 4.24 -6.07
C LEU A 35 10.16 5.17 -5.45
N GLY A 36 10.99 4.65 -4.53
CA GLY A 36 11.98 5.42 -3.78
C GLY A 36 11.34 6.41 -2.80
N ALA A 37 10.09 6.18 -2.41
CA ALA A 37 9.32 7.08 -1.56
C ALA A 37 8.43 6.29 -0.60
N SER A 38 8.31 6.76 0.63
CA SER A 38 7.45 6.13 1.63
C SER A 38 5.98 6.22 1.24
N ILE A 39 5.17 5.23 1.66
CA ILE A 39 3.73 5.21 1.35
C ILE A 39 3.01 6.46 1.88
N ASP A 40 3.35 6.91 3.08
CA ASP A 40 2.83 8.15 3.65
C ASP A 40 3.09 9.35 2.73
N ASN A 41 4.28 9.48 2.15
CA ASN A 41 4.60 10.56 1.21
C ASN A 41 3.89 10.40 -0.13
N LEU A 42 3.64 9.17 -0.59
CA LEU A 42 2.85 8.92 -1.79
C LEU A 42 1.39 9.32 -1.59
N LEU A 43 0.85 9.12 -0.40
CA LEU A 43 -0.54 9.43 -0.06
C LEU A 43 -0.78 10.88 0.35
N LYS A 44 0.26 11.67 0.70
CA LYS A 44 0.16 13.11 0.95
C LYS A 44 -0.61 13.90 -0.13
N PRO A 45 -0.30 13.75 -1.43
CA PRO A 45 -1.06 14.40 -2.50
C PRO A 45 -2.46 13.80 -2.73
N GLY A 46 -2.76 12.66 -2.10
CA GLY A 46 -4.02 11.93 -2.25
C GLY A 46 -3.83 10.52 -2.82
N LEU A 47 -4.83 9.68 -2.58
CA LEU A 47 -4.86 8.30 -3.06
C LEU A 47 -4.83 8.22 -4.59
N GLU A 48 -5.55 9.10 -5.28
CA GLU A 48 -5.61 9.10 -6.75
C GLU A 48 -4.25 9.39 -7.36
N SER A 49 -3.55 10.43 -6.91
CA SER A 49 -2.18 10.73 -7.38
C SER A 49 -1.20 9.59 -7.09
N ALA A 50 -1.36 8.90 -5.96
CA ALA A 50 -0.53 7.75 -5.62
C ALA A 50 -0.80 6.55 -6.55
N LEU A 51 -2.06 6.27 -6.84
CA LEU A 51 -2.46 5.23 -7.80
C LEU A 51 -2.02 5.58 -9.22
N GLU A 52 -2.08 6.85 -9.58
CA GLU A 52 -1.60 7.35 -10.86
C GLU A 52 -0.09 7.18 -10.97
N LYS A 53 0.69 7.42 -9.90
CA LYS A 53 2.12 7.09 -9.88
C LYS A 53 2.40 5.61 -10.09
N ILE A 54 1.56 4.71 -9.55
CA ILE A 54 1.68 3.26 -9.76
C ILE A 54 1.35 2.87 -11.21
N ASN A 55 0.46 3.62 -11.87
CA ASN A 55 0.08 3.42 -13.27
C ASN A 55 1.09 4.05 -14.25
N SER A 56 1.50 5.28 -13.97
CA SER A 56 2.34 6.15 -14.80
C SER A 56 3.80 5.73 -14.76
N LYS A 57 4.35 5.45 -13.56
CA LYS A 57 5.54 4.61 -13.47
C LYS A 57 5.04 3.17 -13.62
N VAL A 58 4.98 2.70 -14.87
CA VAL A 58 5.11 1.26 -15.14
C VAL A 58 6.35 0.84 -14.39
N ILE A 59 6.21 0.26 -13.18
CA ILE A 59 7.35 -0.18 -12.39
C ILE A 59 8.03 -1.22 -13.30
N PRO A 60 9.16 -0.87 -13.95
CA PRO A 60 9.60 -1.62 -15.12
C PRO A 60 9.93 -3.04 -14.67
N GLY A 61 9.33 -4.02 -15.35
CA GLY A 61 9.49 -5.44 -15.01
C GLY A 61 8.56 -6.00 -13.92
N ARG A 62 7.54 -5.26 -13.46
CA ARG A 62 6.51 -5.83 -12.56
C ARG A 62 5.28 -6.30 -13.35
N PRO A 63 4.79 -7.53 -13.09
CA PRO A 63 3.59 -8.03 -13.75
C PRO A 63 2.35 -7.26 -13.27
N GLU A 64 1.34 -7.15 -14.13
CA GLU A 64 0.09 -6.45 -13.84
C GLU A 64 -0.57 -6.92 -12.54
N ASN A 65 -0.55 -8.23 -12.28
CA ASN A 65 -1.03 -8.80 -11.02
C ASN A 65 -0.35 -8.21 -9.78
N THR A 66 0.92 -7.84 -9.87
CA THR A 66 1.63 -7.17 -8.77
C THR A 66 1.18 -5.72 -8.63
N LEU A 67 0.95 -5.01 -9.73
CA LEU A 67 0.41 -3.65 -9.69
C LEU A 67 -0.99 -3.63 -9.06
N ILE A 68 -1.84 -4.60 -9.39
CA ILE A 68 -3.17 -4.77 -8.76
C ILE A 68 -3.02 -4.96 -7.24
N LYS A 69 -2.10 -5.81 -6.80
CA LYS A 69 -1.81 -6.04 -5.37
C LYS A 69 -1.32 -4.77 -4.67
N TYR A 70 -0.44 -4.00 -5.32
CA TYR A 70 0.04 -2.72 -4.80
C TYR A 70 -1.09 -1.71 -4.64
N ARG A 71 -1.95 -1.56 -5.67
CA ARG A 71 -3.12 -0.68 -5.60
C ARG A 71 -4.07 -1.08 -4.48
N THR A 72 -4.36 -2.36 -4.34
CA THR A 72 -5.23 -2.88 -3.27
C THR A 72 -4.64 -2.62 -1.89
N ALA A 73 -3.33 -2.86 -1.71
CA ALA A 73 -2.65 -2.58 -0.45
C ALA A 73 -2.66 -1.08 -0.13
N LEU A 74 -2.39 -0.24 -1.12
CA LEU A 74 -2.39 1.21 -0.99
C LEU A 74 -3.78 1.76 -0.63
N LYS A 75 -4.84 1.28 -1.29
CA LYS A 75 -6.23 1.63 -0.95
C LYS A 75 -6.57 1.28 0.49
N LYS A 76 -6.15 0.10 0.97
CA LYS A 76 -6.37 -0.29 2.37
C LYS A 76 -5.58 0.56 3.35
N TYR A 77 -4.32 0.88 3.05
CA TYR A 77 -3.51 1.76 3.89
C TYR A 77 -4.07 3.18 3.94
N SER A 78 -4.51 3.72 2.80
CA SER A 78 -5.22 5.01 2.76
C SER A 78 -6.49 4.99 3.61
N SER A 79 -7.28 3.90 3.56
CA SER A 79 -8.46 3.74 4.40
C SER A 79 -8.12 3.64 5.89
N PHE A 80 -6.98 3.05 6.25
CA PHE A 80 -6.47 3.04 7.62
C PHE A 80 -6.13 4.45 8.10
N LEU A 81 -5.41 5.23 7.28
CA LEU A 81 -5.04 6.60 7.61
C LEU A 81 -6.25 7.55 7.75
N ASN A 82 -7.28 7.39 6.92
CA ASN A 82 -8.49 8.23 6.99
C ASN A 82 -9.45 7.87 8.14
N LYS A 83 -9.26 6.72 8.79
CA LYS A 83 -10.07 6.26 9.93
C LYS A 83 -9.46 6.63 11.29
N LYS A 84 -8.29 7.26 11.29
CA LYS A 84 -7.54 7.68 12.49
C LYS A 84 -7.74 9.17 12.71
#